data_AF-A0A5S6R1K1-F1
#
_entry.id   AF-A0A5S6R1K1-F1
#
_cell.length_a   1.000
_cell.length_b   1.000
_cell.length_c   1.000
_cell.angle_alpha   90.00
_cell.angle_beta   90.00
_cell.angle_gamma   90.00
#
_symmetry.space_group_name_H-M   'P 1'
#
loop_
_entity.id
_entity.type
_entity.pdbx_description
1 polymer ?
#
loop_
_entity_poly.entity_id
_entity_poly.type
_entity_poly.pdbx_seq_one_letter_code
_entity_poly.pdbx_strand_id
1 'polypeptide(L)'
;MIVSLAFVPTTDLNEAIDVLGTVLLRELLPTLYWFEQNYVTAWNRFHSRRAPPFPRSMWSTYEGTLMGIDRTNNFAEAANRRIRSEFGVDHPTLWRFIDGLRKVQAGRDKEYEEYVSGQQPQHKRQKYVRVDNNIRATVRGYDRGNMVEYLQGIEHNFKMDESTHSTSLRATASSHQSVAFRPSSEFVGLKTVNSNSKELG
;
A
#
# COMPACT_ATOMS: atom_id res chain seq x y z
N MET A 1 3.39 -7.11 12.17
CA MET A 1 2.76 -8.26 12.86
C MET A 1 1.46 -7.90 13.58
N ILE A 2 1.31 -6.71 14.18
CA ILE A 2 0.03 -6.29 14.82
C ILE A 2 -1.15 -6.35 13.85
N VAL A 3 -0.97 -5.92 12.60
CA VAL A 3 -2.01 -5.98 11.54
C VAL A 3 -2.51 -7.41 11.29
N SER A 4 -1.65 -8.42 11.49
CA SER A 4 -2.00 -9.83 11.31
C SER A 4 -3.10 -10.30 12.29
N LEU A 5 -3.30 -9.60 13.41
CA LEU A 5 -4.37 -9.89 14.38
C LEU A 5 -5.78 -9.74 13.78
N ALA A 6 -5.96 -8.92 12.73
CA ALA A 6 -7.22 -8.83 11.99
C ALA A 6 -7.61 -10.17 11.34
N PHE A 7 -6.63 -11.05 11.10
CA PHE A 7 -6.82 -12.35 10.48
C PHE A 7 -6.85 -13.48 11.52
N VAL A 8 -6.93 -13.22 12.82
CA VAL A 8 -7.08 -14.29 13.82
C VAL A 8 -8.57 -14.52 14.11
N PRO A 9 -9.01 -15.77 14.34
CA PRO A 9 -10.35 -16.03 14.88
C PRO A 9 -10.62 -15.17 16.11
N THR A 10 -11.82 -14.59 16.20
CA THR A 10 -12.15 -13.68 17.30
C THR A 10 -12.12 -14.34 18.69
N THR A 11 -12.24 -15.67 18.74
CA THR A 11 -12.13 -16.51 19.95
C THR A 11 -10.71 -16.59 20.49
N ASP A 12 -9.73 -16.59 19.59
CA ASP A 12 -8.31 -16.91 19.90
C ASP A 12 -7.45 -15.64 19.97
N LEU A 13 -8.09 -14.48 19.81
CA LEU A 13 -7.44 -13.18 19.70
C LEU A 13 -6.66 -12.76 20.96
N ASN A 14 -7.15 -13.09 22.16
CA ASN A 14 -6.46 -12.76 23.40
C ASN A 14 -5.12 -13.51 23.48
N GLU A 15 -5.12 -14.80 23.17
CA GLU A 15 -3.90 -15.61 23.13
C GLU A 15 -2.95 -15.17 22.03
N ALA A 16 -3.48 -14.80 20.86
CA ALA A 16 -2.67 -14.24 19.79
C ALA A 16 -1.95 -12.95 20.21
N ILE A 17 -2.58 -12.10 21.03
CA ILE A 17 -1.95 -10.90 21.61
C ILE A 17 -0.85 -11.29 22.60
N ASP A 18 -1.13 -12.22 23.51
CA ASP A 18 -0.16 -12.68 24.51
C ASP A 18 1.10 -13.24 23.81
N VAL A 19 0.89 -14.15 22.85
CA VAL A 19 1.97 -14.73 22.03
C VAL A 19 2.71 -13.65 21.25
N LEU A 20 1.99 -12.73 20.60
CA LEU A 20 2.61 -11.64 19.85
C LEU A 20 3.47 -10.74 20.75
N GLY A 21 3.03 -10.47 21.98
CA GLY A 21 3.77 -9.67 22.95
C GLY A 21 5.15 -10.26 23.31
N THR A 22 5.33 -11.57 23.18
CA THR A 22 6.62 -12.23 23.45
C THR A 22 7.63 -12.09 22.31
N VAL A 23 7.16 -11.94 21.07
CA VAL A 23 8.01 -11.90 19.86
C VAL A 23 8.14 -10.50 19.25
N LEU A 24 7.25 -9.58 19.62
CA LEU A 24 7.22 -8.23 19.07
C LEU A 24 8.38 -7.38 19.61
N LEU A 25 8.92 -6.51 18.76
CA LEU A 25 9.94 -5.54 19.18
C LEU A 25 9.42 -4.70 20.35
N ARG A 26 10.27 -4.48 21.35
CA ARG A 26 9.93 -3.75 22.59
C ARG A 26 9.34 -2.37 22.31
N GLU A 27 9.79 -1.70 21.25
CA GLU A 27 9.32 -0.38 20.81
C GLU A 27 7.87 -0.38 20.32
N LEU A 28 7.36 -1.52 19.87
CA LEU A 28 6.00 -1.68 19.35
C LEU A 28 5.01 -2.19 20.41
N LEU A 29 5.48 -2.59 21.59
CA LEU A 29 4.62 -3.00 22.70
C LEU A 29 3.61 -1.93 23.13
N PRO A 30 3.95 -0.63 23.19
CA PRO A 30 2.95 0.41 23.48
C PRO A 30 1.82 0.44 22.44
N THR A 31 2.13 0.19 21.17
CA THR A 31 1.13 0.11 20.09
C THR A 31 0.25 -1.13 20.24
N LEU A 32 0.83 -2.28 20.58
CA LEU A 32 0.07 -3.51 20.85
C LEU A 32 -0.86 -3.33 22.05
N TYR A 33 -0.37 -2.73 23.12
CA TYR A 33 -1.16 -2.44 24.32
C TYR A 33 -2.30 -1.47 24.03
N TRP A 34 -2.04 -0.40 23.29
CA TRP A 34 -3.09 0.51 22.85
C TRP A 34 -4.15 -0.20 22.01
N PHE A 35 -3.73 -1.10 21.10
CA PHE A 35 -4.64 -1.87 20.27
C PHE A 35 -5.52 -2.80 21.12
N GLU A 36 -4.91 -3.55 22.04
CA GLU A 36 -5.62 -4.43 22.99
C GLU A 36 -6.69 -3.65 23.75
N GLN A 37 -6.34 -2.47 24.29
CA GLN A 37 -7.25 -1.63 25.06
C GLN A 37 -8.47 -1.11 24.27
N ASN A 38 -8.29 -0.82 22.97
CA ASN A 38 -9.32 -0.17 22.17
C ASN A 38 -10.17 -1.17 21.35
N TYR A 39 -9.60 -2.31 20.98
CA TYR A 39 -10.22 -3.23 20.01
C TYR A 39 -10.50 -4.62 20.57
N VAL A 40 -9.88 -5.01 21.69
CA VAL A 40 -9.96 -6.39 22.22
C VAL A 40 -10.56 -6.44 23.63
N THR A 41 -10.09 -5.60 24.53
CA THR A 41 -10.53 -5.47 25.92
C THR A 41 -10.48 -4.01 26.37
N ALA A 42 -11.60 -3.39 26.76
CA ALA A 42 -11.52 -2.07 27.38
C ALA A 42 -11.38 -2.21 28.91
N TRP A 43 -10.23 -1.79 29.46
CA TRP A 43 -10.07 -1.67 30.90
C TRP A 43 -10.62 -0.32 31.36
N ASN A 44 -11.50 -0.28 32.36
CA ASN A 44 -11.92 0.98 32.98
C ASN A 44 -10.89 1.46 34.03
N ARG A 45 -11.06 2.68 34.54
CA ARG A 45 -10.22 3.28 35.61
C ARG A 45 -10.18 2.48 36.93
N PHE A 46 -11.06 1.49 37.06
CA PHE A 46 -11.22 0.60 38.21
C PHE A 46 -10.90 -0.87 37.87
N HIS A 47 -10.14 -1.12 36.80
CA HIS A 47 -9.72 -2.45 36.35
C HIS A 47 -10.87 -3.43 36.04
N SER A 48 -12.08 -2.95 35.74
CA SER A 48 -13.20 -3.77 35.28
C SER A 48 -13.21 -3.88 33.75
N ARG A 49 -13.56 -5.07 33.23
CA ARG A 49 -13.70 -5.32 31.79
C ARG A 49 -14.95 -4.61 31.24
N ARG A 50 -14.73 -3.54 30.48
CA ARG A 50 -15.74 -2.87 29.65
C ARG A 50 -15.68 -3.44 28.23
N ALA A 51 -16.82 -3.41 27.53
CA ALA A 51 -16.84 -3.69 26.10
C ALA A 51 -15.98 -2.66 25.34
N PRO A 52 -15.16 -3.08 24.36
CA PRO A 52 -14.37 -2.16 23.56
C PRO A 52 -15.28 -1.20 22.79
N PRO A 53 -14.83 0.05 22.52
CA PRO A 53 -15.58 1.00 21.70
C PRO A 53 -15.88 0.46 20.30
N PHE A 54 -15.00 -0.42 19.78
CA PHE A 54 -15.16 -1.07 18.49
C PHE A 54 -15.23 -2.60 18.68
N PRO A 55 -16.40 -3.24 18.43
CA PRO A 55 -16.54 -4.69 18.55
C PRO A 55 -15.62 -5.47 17.61
N ARG A 56 -15.17 -6.66 18.03
CA ARG A 56 -14.31 -7.55 17.23
C ARG A 56 -14.88 -7.87 15.85
N SER A 57 -16.20 -8.05 15.77
CA SER A 57 -16.91 -8.33 14.51
C SER A 57 -16.88 -7.19 13.50
N MET A 58 -16.62 -5.95 13.95
CA MET A 58 -16.56 -4.78 13.07
C MET A 58 -15.25 -4.72 12.28
N TRP A 59 -14.14 -5.14 12.89
CA TRP A 59 -12.79 -4.95 12.32
C TRP A 59 -12.08 -6.25 11.97
N SER A 60 -12.49 -7.39 12.53
CA SER A 60 -11.92 -8.69 12.16
C SER A 60 -12.22 -9.00 10.70
N THR A 61 -11.19 -9.43 9.98
CA THR A 61 -11.28 -9.82 8.57
C THR A 61 -11.22 -11.34 8.39
N TYR A 62 -11.11 -12.13 9.46
CA TYR A 62 -10.94 -13.58 9.41
C TYR A 62 -12.05 -14.28 8.60
N GLU A 63 -13.30 -14.13 9.06
CA GLU A 63 -14.47 -14.74 8.41
C GLU A 63 -14.67 -14.24 6.98
N GLY A 64 -14.55 -12.93 6.77
CA GLY A 64 -14.66 -12.33 5.44
C GLY A 64 -13.60 -12.87 4.47
N THR A 65 -12.39 -13.13 4.94
CA THR A 65 -11.30 -13.70 4.12
C THR A 65 -11.57 -15.17 3.79
N LEU A 66 -12.10 -15.96 4.72
CA LEU A 66 -12.52 -17.33 4.45
C LEU A 66 -13.60 -17.38 3.36
N MET A 67 -14.64 -16.56 3.54
CA MET A 67 -15.77 -16.43 2.60
C MET A 67 -15.35 -15.78 1.27
N GLY A 68 -14.21 -15.07 1.23
CA GLY A 68 -13.73 -14.36 0.04
C GLY A 68 -14.54 -13.15 -0.30
N ILE A 69 -15.11 -12.53 0.72
CA ILE A 69 -15.78 -11.26 0.60
C ILE A 69 -14.68 -10.24 0.30
N ASP A 70 -14.84 -9.51 -0.81
CA ASP A 70 -13.97 -8.38 -1.10
C ASP A 70 -13.96 -7.43 0.09
N ARG A 71 -12.79 -6.89 0.46
CA ARG A 71 -12.70 -5.89 1.53
C ARG A 71 -13.67 -4.77 1.21
N THR A 72 -14.67 -4.56 2.07
CA THR A 72 -15.83 -3.68 1.82
C THR A 72 -15.41 -2.25 1.47
N ASN A 73 -14.23 -1.81 1.95
CA ASN A 73 -13.69 -0.50 1.63
C ASN A 73 -13.11 -0.37 0.21
N ASN A 74 -12.83 -1.46 -0.50
CA ASN A 74 -12.22 -1.40 -1.83
C ASN A 74 -13.11 -0.66 -2.83
N PHE A 75 -14.43 -0.88 -2.79
CA PHE A 75 -15.37 -0.20 -3.69
C PHE A 75 -15.47 1.29 -3.37
N ALA A 76 -15.59 1.64 -2.08
CA ALA A 76 -15.63 3.03 -1.64
C ALA A 76 -14.33 3.77 -1.95
N GLU A 77 -13.18 3.16 -1.68
CA GLU A 77 -11.87 3.72 -2.02
C GLU A 77 -11.69 3.85 -3.54
N ALA A 78 -12.09 2.86 -4.33
CA ALA A 78 -12.02 2.94 -5.79
C ALA A 78 -12.89 4.08 -6.34
N ALA A 79 -14.12 4.21 -5.86
CA ALA A 79 -15.00 5.33 -6.20
C ALA A 79 -14.36 6.67 -5.82
N ASN A 80 -13.83 6.79 -4.60
CA ASN A 80 -13.19 8.02 -4.13
C ASN A 80 -11.90 8.35 -4.90
N ARG A 81 -11.09 7.35 -5.28
CA ARG A 81 -9.90 7.55 -6.14
C ARG A 81 -10.30 8.06 -7.52
N ARG A 82 -11.37 7.51 -8.11
CA ARG A 82 -11.87 7.97 -9.41
C ARG A 82 -12.41 9.39 -9.36
N ILE A 83 -13.24 9.69 -8.35
CA ILE A 83 -13.76 11.04 -8.12
C ILE A 83 -12.60 12.06 -8.00
N ARG A 84 -11.58 11.73 -7.20
CA ARG A 84 -10.38 12.59 -7.07
C ARG A 84 -9.61 12.75 -8.39
N SER A 85 -9.46 11.66 -9.15
CA SER A 85 -8.81 11.68 -10.47
C SER A 85 -9.56 12.58 -11.47
N GLU A 86 -10.89 12.58 -11.45
CA GLU A 86 -11.72 13.38 -12.36
C GLU A 86 -11.70 14.88 -12.01
N PHE A 87 -11.64 15.22 -10.72
CA PHE A 87 -11.55 16.62 -10.31
C PHE A 87 -10.16 17.21 -10.54
N GLY A 88 -9.11 16.45 -10.26
CA GLY A 88 -7.71 16.88 -10.42
C GLY A 88 -7.30 18.08 -9.56
N VAL A 89 -8.13 18.47 -8.58
CA VAL A 89 -7.91 19.57 -7.63
C VAL A 89 -8.52 19.22 -6.28
N ASP A 90 -7.89 19.67 -5.19
CA ASP A 90 -8.36 19.41 -3.83
C ASP A 90 -9.63 20.19 -3.47
N HIS A 91 -9.81 21.37 -4.07
CA HIS A 91 -10.93 22.28 -3.81
C HIS A 91 -11.55 22.78 -5.13
N PRO A 92 -12.39 21.98 -5.81
CA PRO A 92 -13.05 22.40 -7.04
C PRO A 92 -14.08 23.50 -6.77
N THR A 93 -14.24 24.43 -7.72
CA THR A 93 -15.39 25.33 -7.75
C THR A 93 -16.67 24.53 -7.95
N LEU A 94 -17.83 25.07 -7.56
CA LEU A 94 -19.12 24.38 -7.70
C LEU A 94 -19.37 23.87 -9.12
N TRP A 95 -19.02 24.67 -10.14
CA TRP A 95 -19.15 24.27 -11.54
C TRP A 95 -18.22 23.12 -11.92
N ARG A 96 -16.93 23.18 -11.54
CA ARG A 96 -15.99 22.07 -11.77
C ARG A 96 -16.40 20.80 -11.03
N PHE A 97 -17.01 20.94 -9.86
CA PHE A 97 -17.54 19.82 -9.10
C PHE A 97 -18.72 19.16 -9.83
N ILE A 98 -19.70 19.95 -10.29
CA ILE A 98 -20.83 19.43 -11.08
C ILE A 98 -20.33 18.74 -12.36
N ASP A 99 -19.43 19.38 -13.10
CA ASP A 99 -18.89 18.81 -14.34
C ASP A 99 -18.10 17.52 -14.09
N GLY A 100 -17.30 17.47 -13.02
CA GLY A 100 -16.58 16.25 -12.65
C GLY A 100 -17.51 15.12 -12.24
N LEU A 101 -18.60 15.40 -11.51
CA LEU A 101 -19.61 14.38 -11.19
C LEU A 101 -20.29 13.82 -12.45
N ARG A 102 -20.61 14.69 -13.43
CA ARG A 102 -21.19 14.25 -14.72
C ARG A 102 -20.23 13.33 -15.47
N LYS A 103 -18.92 13.60 -15.44
CA LYS A 103 -17.89 12.72 -16.03
C LYS A 103 -17.79 11.37 -15.31
N VAL A 104 -17.77 11.38 -13.98
CA VAL A 104 -17.77 10.14 -13.17
C VAL A 104 -18.98 9.28 -13.53
N GLN A 105 -20.17 9.89 -13.60
CA GLN A 105 -21.40 9.19 -13.97
C GLN A 105 -21.34 8.63 -15.39
N ALA A 106 -20.97 9.44 -16.38
CA ALA A 106 -20.85 8.98 -17.78
C ALA A 106 -19.86 7.80 -17.92
N GLY A 107 -18.75 7.82 -17.17
CA GLY A 107 -17.80 6.71 -17.12
C GLY A 107 -18.39 5.43 -16.51
N ARG A 108 -19.24 5.56 -15.48
CA ARG A 108 -19.93 4.41 -14.85
C ARG A 108 -21.05 3.85 -15.72
N ASP A 109 -21.80 4.70 -16.39
CA ASP A 109 -22.84 4.28 -17.33
C ASP A 109 -22.19 3.48 -18.47
N LYS A 110 -21.06 3.95 -19.00
CA LYS A 110 -20.28 3.19 -19.99
C LYS A 110 -19.84 1.81 -19.49
N GLU A 111 -19.25 1.73 -18.30
CA GLU A 111 -18.84 0.45 -17.70
C GLU A 111 -20.03 -0.49 -17.48
N TYR A 112 -21.19 0.06 -17.14
CA TYR A 112 -22.43 -0.71 -16.98
C TYR A 112 -22.92 -1.25 -18.32
N GLU A 113 -22.95 -0.44 -19.38
CA GLU A 113 -23.32 -0.89 -20.73
C GLU A 113 -22.35 -1.94 -21.27
N GLU A 114 -21.04 -1.78 -21.06
CA GLU A 114 -20.03 -2.79 -21.39
C GLU A 114 -20.35 -4.11 -20.67
N TYR A 115 -20.65 -4.05 -19.37
CA TYR A 115 -21.07 -5.22 -18.60
C TYR A 115 -22.37 -5.87 -19.13
N VAL A 116 -23.40 -5.06 -19.43
CA VAL A 116 -24.68 -5.54 -19.99
C VAL A 116 -24.46 -6.20 -21.36
N SER A 117 -23.53 -5.69 -22.16
CA SER A 117 -23.13 -6.28 -23.44
C SER A 117 -22.30 -7.57 -23.31
N GLY A 118 -22.04 -8.03 -22.08
CA GLY A 118 -21.29 -9.26 -21.78
C GLY A 118 -19.78 -9.08 -21.71
N GLN A 119 -19.27 -7.85 -21.76
CA GLN A 119 -17.84 -7.60 -21.54
C GLN A 119 -17.51 -7.78 -20.06
N GLN A 120 -16.34 -8.37 -19.79
CA GLN A 120 -15.91 -8.55 -18.41
C GLN A 120 -15.31 -7.25 -17.86
N PRO A 121 -15.57 -6.91 -16.58
CA PRO A 121 -14.95 -5.77 -15.94
C PRO A 121 -13.43 -5.92 -15.90
N GLN A 122 -12.72 -4.80 -15.78
CA GLN A 122 -11.26 -4.80 -15.74
C GLN A 122 -10.73 -5.73 -14.65
N HIS A 123 -9.86 -6.66 -15.05
CA HIS A 123 -9.28 -7.62 -14.13
C HIS A 123 -8.41 -6.94 -13.08
N LYS A 124 -8.52 -7.42 -11.84
CA LYS A 124 -7.61 -7.06 -10.76
C LYS A 124 -6.18 -7.42 -11.17
N ARG A 125 -5.21 -6.54 -10.91
CA ARG A 125 -3.81 -6.80 -11.25
C ARG A 125 -3.36 -8.11 -10.59
N GLN A 126 -2.68 -8.97 -11.37
CA GLN A 126 -2.28 -10.33 -10.95
C GLN A 126 -1.52 -10.36 -9.61
N LYS A 127 -0.70 -9.34 -9.32
CA LYS A 127 0.01 -9.24 -8.04
C LYS A 127 -0.95 -9.22 -6.83
N TYR A 128 -2.06 -8.51 -6.92
CA TYR A 128 -3.03 -8.40 -5.83
C TYR A 128 -3.89 -9.66 -5.73
N VAL A 129 -4.22 -10.28 -6.86
CA VAL A 129 -4.89 -11.59 -6.90
C VAL A 129 -4.03 -12.65 -6.19
N ARG A 130 -2.72 -12.66 -6.47
CA ARG A 130 -1.76 -13.57 -5.82
C ARG A 130 -1.69 -13.34 -4.32
N VAL A 131 -1.57 -12.09 -3.88
CA VAL A 131 -1.54 -11.74 -2.45
C VAL A 131 -2.83 -12.18 -1.75
N ASP A 132 -4.00 -11.91 -2.33
CA ASP A 132 -5.28 -12.33 -1.74
C ASP A 132 -5.38 -13.85 -1.63
N ASN A 133 -4.97 -14.58 -2.67
CA ASN A 133 -4.95 -16.04 -2.66
C ASN A 133 -4.00 -16.59 -1.58
N ASN A 134 -2.82 -16.00 -1.43
CA ASN A 134 -1.86 -16.39 -0.40
C ASN A 134 -2.42 -16.14 1.00
N ILE A 135 -2.92 -14.93 1.28
CA ILE A 135 -3.54 -14.58 2.57
C ILE A 135 -4.67 -15.56 2.88
N ARG A 136 -5.52 -15.85 1.89
CA ARG A 136 -6.64 -16.78 2.05
C ARG A 136 -6.19 -18.20 2.32
N ALA A 137 -5.13 -18.67 1.66
CA ALA A 137 -4.55 -19.98 1.93
C ALA A 137 -3.99 -20.07 3.35
N THR A 138 -3.27 -19.02 3.80
CA THR A 138 -2.76 -18.94 5.18
C THR A 138 -3.90 -18.94 6.20
N VAL A 139 -4.93 -18.13 6.00
CA VAL A 139 -6.12 -18.07 6.87
C VAL A 139 -6.84 -19.42 6.95
N ARG A 140 -6.99 -20.14 5.82
CA ARG A 140 -7.60 -21.48 5.80
C ARG A 140 -6.78 -22.53 6.55
N GLY A 141 -5.46 -22.37 6.59
CA GLY A 141 -4.54 -23.23 7.33
C GLY A 141 -4.28 -22.78 8.75
N TYR A 142 -5.13 -21.91 9.33
CA TYR A 142 -4.97 -21.44 10.69
C TYR A 142 -4.93 -22.61 11.69
N ASP A 143 -3.90 -22.63 12.52
CA ASP A 143 -3.72 -23.57 13.61
C ASP A 143 -3.24 -22.82 14.85
N ARG A 144 -3.91 -23.06 15.98
CA ARG A 144 -3.60 -22.44 17.27
C ARG A 144 -2.21 -22.82 17.76
N GLY A 145 -1.72 -24.02 17.43
CA GLY A 145 -0.38 -24.49 17.80
C GLY A 145 0.77 -23.71 17.17
N ASN A 146 0.52 -23.07 16.01
CA ASN A 146 1.55 -22.38 15.22
C ASN A 146 1.23 -20.88 15.07
N MET A 147 0.70 -20.26 16.13
CA MET A 147 0.23 -18.86 16.12
C MET A 147 1.29 -17.86 15.64
N VAL A 148 2.56 -18.00 16.06
CA VAL A 148 3.63 -17.07 15.66
C VAL A 148 3.88 -17.16 14.15
N GLU A 149 4.03 -18.37 13.64
CA GLU A 149 4.29 -18.64 12.22
C GLU A 149 3.11 -18.18 11.36
N TYR A 150 1.89 -18.38 11.84
CA TYR A 150 0.67 -17.86 11.23
C TYR A 150 0.71 -16.34 11.11
N LEU A 151 0.95 -15.62 12.21
CA LEU A 151 0.99 -14.17 12.23
C LEU A 151 2.10 -13.61 11.33
N GLN A 152 3.25 -14.29 11.28
CA GLN A 152 4.36 -13.98 10.37
C GLN A 152 3.97 -14.24 8.91
N GLY A 153 3.32 -15.36 8.59
CA GLY A 153 2.87 -15.71 7.25
C GLY A 153 1.91 -14.68 6.66
N ILE A 154 0.97 -14.20 7.48
CA ILE A 154 0.10 -13.09 7.10
C ILE A 154 0.92 -11.81 6.84
N GLU A 155 1.87 -11.50 7.72
CA GLU A 155 2.67 -10.28 7.64
C GLU A 155 3.56 -10.20 6.40
N HIS A 156 4.15 -11.31 5.96
CA HIS A 156 4.97 -11.38 4.75
C HIS A 156 4.19 -10.97 3.49
N ASN A 157 2.88 -11.18 3.46
CA ASN A 157 2.04 -10.78 2.32
C ASN A 157 1.84 -9.25 2.22
N PHE A 158 2.12 -8.50 3.29
CA PHE A 158 2.03 -7.02 3.32
C PHE A 158 3.36 -6.31 3.08
N LYS A 159 4.51 -6.95 3.36
CA LYS A 159 5.86 -6.36 3.19
C LYS A 159 6.33 -6.21 1.73
N MET A 160 5.60 -6.73 0.75
CA MET A 160 6.05 -6.84 -0.64
C MET A 160 6.20 -5.51 -1.42
N ASP A 161 5.90 -4.34 -0.82
CA ASP A 161 5.95 -3.05 -1.53
C ASP A 161 7.32 -2.34 -1.50
N GLU A 162 8.32 -2.81 -0.74
CA GLU A 162 9.61 -2.09 -0.63
C GLU A 162 10.65 -2.45 -1.72
N SER A 163 10.58 -3.64 -2.32
CA SER A 163 11.58 -4.11 -3.30
C SER A 163 11.44 -3.50 -4.71
N THR A 164 10.29 -2.87 -5.00
CA THR A 164 10.06 -2.26 -6.32
C THR A 164 10.65 -0.84 -6.41
N HIS A 165 10.76 -0.11 -5.29
CA HIS A 165 11.37 1.22 -5.29
C HIS A 165 12.91 1.17 -5.26
N SER A 166 13.52 0.14 -4.67
CA SER A 166 14.99 0.00 -4.61
C SER A 166 15.60 -0.46 -5.95
N THR A 167 14.88 -1.28 -6.72
CA THR A 167 15.37 -1.79 -8.02
C THR A 167 15.42 -0.69 -9.08
N SER A 168 14.49 0.28 -9.05
CA SER A 168 14.50 1.42 -9.97
C SER A 168 15.66 2.39 -9.73
N LEU A 169 16.13 2.52 -8.48
CA LEU A 169 17.28 3.36 -8.13
C LEU A 169 18.62 2.69 -8.45
N ARG A 170 18.70 1.35 -8.42
CA ARG A 170 19.89 0.60 -8.85
C ARG A 170 20.07 0.58 -10.38
N ALA A 171 18.98 0.51 -11.14
CA ALA A 171 19.03 0.51 -12.60
C ALA A 171 19.50 1.86 -13.17
N THR A 172 19.10 2.99 -12.56
CA THR A 172 19.56 4.32 -12.99
C THR A 172 21.00 4.62 -12.54
N ALA A 173 21.44 4.11 -11.39
CA ALA A 173 22.82 4.25 -10.93
C ALA A 173 23.82 3.43 -11.77
N SER A 174 23.42 2.28 -12.32
CA SER A 174 24.30 1.45 -13.16
C SER A 174 24.50 1.98 -14.58
N SER A 175 23.62 2.87 -15.08
CA SER A 175 23.74 3.43 -16.43
C SER A 175 24.67 4.65 -16.52
N HIS A 176 25.09 5.24 -15.40
CA HIS A 176 25.95 6.43 -15.37
C HIS A 176 27.42 6.15 -15.02
N GLN A 177 27.81 4.89 -14.79
CA GLN A 177 29.20 4.49 -14.59
C GLN A 177 29.74 3.69 -15.77
N SER A 178 29.74 4.27 -16.97
CA SER A 178 30.58 3.82 -18.09
C SER A 178 30.71 4.89 -19.16
N VAL A 179 31.26 6.05 -18.80
CA VAL A 179 32.01 6.90 -19.75
C VAL A 179 33.21 7.47 -18.98
N ALA A 180 34.26 6.66 -18.86
CA ALA A 180 35.55 7.12 -18.36
C ALA A 180 36.23 7.94 -19.46
N PHE A 181 36.32 9.24 -19.24
CA PHE A 181 37.07 10.20 -20.05
C PHE A 181 38.57 9.90 -19.93
N ARG A 182 39.22 9.49 -21.03
CA ARG A 182 40.69 9.42 -21.14
C ARG A 182 41.20 10.75 -21.70
N PRO A 183 42.14 11.46 -21.05
CA PRO A 183 42.84 12.56 -21.70
C PRO A 183 44.06 12.03 -22.46
N SER A 184 44.11 12.26 -23.77
CA SER A 184 45.31 12.07 -24.59
C SER A 184 45.94 13.44 -24.89
N SER A 185 47.09 13.69 -24.29
CA SER A 185 48.04 14.71 -24.75
C SER A 185 48.75 14.20 -26.00
N GLU A 186 48.72 14.97 -27.09
CA GLU A 186 49.89 15.25 -27.95
C GLU A 186 49.50 16.07 -29.19
N PHE A 187 50.29 17.13 -29.40
CA PHE A 187 50.71 17.76 -30.66
C PHE A 187 49.69 18.11 -31.76
N VAL A 188 49.69 19.39 -32.17
CA VAL A 188 50.25 19.85 -33.47
C VAL A 188 50.28 21.38 -33.44
N GLY A 189 51.42 21.94 -33.85
CA GLY A 189 51.64 23.38 -33.96
C GLY A 189 51.38 23.95 -35.36
N LEU A 190 51.53 25.28 -35.38
CA LEU A 190 52.00 26.16 -36.45
C LEU A 190 51.00 26.87 -37.39
N LYS A 191 51.08 28.21 -37.26
CA LYS A 191 50.94 29.31 -38.25
C LYS A 191 49.49 29.65 -38.63
N THR A 192 49.05 30.91 -38.60
CA THR A 192 49.66 32.09 -39.25
C THR A 192 49.16 33.44 -38.67
N VAL A 193 50.11 34.37 -38.48
CA VAL A 193 50.15 35.78 -38.95
C VAL A 193 49.01 36.76 -38.58
N ASN A 194 49.32 37.59 -37.58
CA ASN A 194 49.39 39.06 -37.54
C ASN A 194 48.53 39.92 -38.50
N SER A 195 47.77 40.86 -37.95
CA SER A 195 47.60 42.23 -38.48
C SER A 195 47.06 43.18 -37.40
N ASN A 196 47.87 44.21 -37.11
CA ASN A 196 47.57 45.40 -36.33
C ASN A 196 46.30 46.13 -36.82
N SER A 197 45.63 46.89 -35.94
CA SER A 197 45.52 48.38 -36.02
C SER A 197 44.43 48.95 -35.09
N LYS A 198 44.86 49.90 -34.23
CA LYS A 198 44.22 51.19 -33.87
C LYS A 198 42.79 51.18 -33.27
N GLU A 199 42.63 51.50 -31.99
CA GLU A 199 42.56 52.85 -31.36
C GLU A 199 41.15 53.45 -31.29
N LEU A 200 40.75 53.76 -30.05
CA LEU A 200 40.10 54.98 -29.56
C LEU A 200 38.79 55.48 -30.20
N GLY A 201 37.81 55.74 -29.32
CA GLY A 201 36.76 56.75 -29.52
C GLY A 201 35.41 56.20 -29.88
#